data_AF-A0A1M2W7V0-F1
#
_entry.id   AF-A0A1M2W7V0-F1
#
_cell.length_a   1.000
_cell.length_b   1.000
_cell.length_c   1.000
_cell.angle_alpha   90.00
_cell.angle_beta   90.00
_cell.angle_gamma   90.00
#
_symmetry.space_group_name_H-M   'P 1'
#
loop_
_entity.id
_entity.type
_entity.pdbx_description
1 polymer ?
#
loop_
_entity_poly.entity_id
_entity_poly.type
_entity_poly.pdbx_seq_one_letter_code
_entity_poly.pdbx_strand_id
1 'polypeptide(L)'
;MRPQRVFELLLQCDSPGVSLTQDGSSLRSSTGQRYFAKLGRTSDKDQYVGEAESLKAIELAAPGLAPKLIDCGTIDSDTKERDSDVGRPYFLSEYKDIGSLSPAAAKVLGKRLATELHAYKSPEGFGFHVPTYCGVTRQDNGWYETWPECFDALVGGLADKLKAQGGYEGLCKQIESVRDR
;
A
#
# COMPACT_ATOMS: atom_id res chain seq x y z
N MET A 1 -11.75 -5.38 -21.07
CA MET A 1 -12.50 -6.27 -20.18
C MET A 1 -13.62 -5.46 -19.52
N ARG A 2 -14.75 -6.06 -19.10
CA ARG A 2 -15.77 -5.32 -18.34
C ARG A 2 -15.17 -4.91 -16.98
N PRO A 3 -15.34 -3.66 -16.54
CA PRO A 3 -14.94 -3.24 -15.20
C PRO A 3 -15.66 -4.04 -14.11
N GLN A 4 -14.99 -4.28 -12.99
CA GLN A 4 -15.62 -4.96 -11.86
C GLN A 4 -16.66 -4.05 -11.20
N ARG A 5 -17.81 -4.63 -10.85
CA ARG A 5 -18.99 -3.88 -10.34
C ARG A 5 -18.66 -2.91 -9.21
N VAL A 6 -17.79 -3.30 -8.28
CA VAL A 6 -17.41 -2.44 -7.14
C VAL A 6 -16.84 -1.10 -7.61
N PHE A 7 -16.00 -1.08 -8.66
CA PHE A 7 -15.44 0.16 -9.20
C PHE A 7 -16.45 0.96 -10.00
N GLU A 8 -17.40 0.29 -10.67
CA GLU A 8 -18.53 0.96 -11.33
C GLU A 8 -19.36 1.73 -10.31
N LEU A 9 -19.71 1.10 -9.18
CA LEU A 9 -20.51 1.72 -8.12
C LEU A 9 -19.78 2.91 -7.48
N LEU A 10 -18.50 2.74 -7.13
CA LEU A 10 -17.69 3.80 -6.52
C LEU A 10 -17.61 5.05 -7.41
N LEU A 11 -17.31 4.86 -8.69
CA LEU A 11 -17.13 5.99 -9.61
C LEU A 11 -18.46 6.56 -10.14
N GLN A 12 -19.56 5.81 -10.11
CA GLN A 12 -20.89 6.31 -10.45
C GLN A 12 -21.44 7.28 -9.40
N CYS A 13 -21.10 7.10 -8.12
CA CYS A 13 -21.47 8.04 -7.06
C CYS A 13 -20.90 9.44 -7.32
N ASP A 14 -19.63 9.50 -7.76
CA ASP A 14 -18.94 10.77 -8.02
C ASP A 14 -19.19 11.33 -9.42
N SER A 15 -19.52 10.48 -10.40
CA SER A 15 -19.72 10.87 -11.80
C SER A 15 -20.83 10.04 -12.47
N PRO A 16 -22.11 10.40 -12.26
CA PRO A 16 -23.24 9.69 -12.85
C PRO A 16 -23.20 9.67 -14.38
N GLY A 17 -23.51 8.52 -14.98
CA GLY A 17 -23.58 8.37 -16.45
C GLY A 17 -22.23 8.17 -17.15
N VAL A 18 -21.13 8.10 -16.41
CA VAL A 18 -19.81 7.76 -16.96
C VAL A 18 -19.69 6.25 -17.13
N SER A 19 -19.29 5.82 -18.34
CA SER A 19 -18.93 4.42 -18.59
C SER A 19 -17.45 4.19 -18.33
N LEU A 20 -17.11 2.98 -17.88
CA LEU A 20 -15.75 2.59 -17.54
C LEU A 20 -15.27 1.48 -18.49
N THR A 21 -13.97 1.49 -18.78
CA THR A 21 -13.27 0.40 -19.45
C THR A 21 -12.09 -0.03 -18.58
N GLN A 22 -11.89 -1.35 -18.46
CA GLN A 22 -10.81 -1.93 -17.67
C GLN A 22 -9.85 -2.73 -18.54
N ASP A 23 -8.56 -2.49 -18.35
CA ASP A 23 -7.44 -3.26 -18.89
C ASP A 23 -6.42 -3.56 -17.79
N GLY A 24 -6.41 -4.82 -17.33
CA GLY A 24 -5.68 -5.21 -16.12
C GLY A 24 -6.07 -4.35 -14.92
N SER A 25 -5.08 -3.67 -14.33
CA SER A 25 -5.27 -2.71 -13.23
C SER A 25 -5.55 -1.28 -13.69
N SER A 26 -5.59 -0.99 -14.98
CA SER A 26 -5.93 0.33 -15.50
C SER A 26 -7.44 0.43 -15.71
N LEU A 27 -8.06 1.46 -15.12
CA LEU A 27 -9.44 1.84 -15.36
C LEU A 27 -9.49 3.19 -16.07
N ARG A 28 -10.32 3.30 -17.11
CA ARG A 28 -10.53 4.54 -17.84
C ARG A 28 -12.01 4.87 -17.94
N SER A 29 -12.36 6.10 -17.66
CA SER A 29 -13.70 6.65 -17.85
C SER A 29 -13.93 7.15 -19.28
N SER A 30 -15.19 7.27 -19.68
CA SER A 30 -15.59 7.90 -20.95
C SER A 30 -15.19 9.37 -21.05
N THR A 31 -15.00 10.06 -19.92
CA THR A 31 -14.50 11.46 -19.87
C THR A 31 -12.97 11.55 -20.03
N GLY A 32 -12.27 10.40 -20.06
CA GLY A 32 -10.82 10.32 -20.23
C GLY A 32 -10.02 10.24 -18.93
N GLN A 33 -10.65 10.42 -17.77
CA GLN A 33 -10.01 10.23 -16.46
C GLN A 33 -9.57 8.77 -16.29
N ARG A 34 -8.38 8.57 -15.73
CA ARG A 34 -7.78 7.25 -15.47
C ARG A 34 -7.60 6.99 -13.99
N TYR A 35 -7.70 5.72 -13.63
CA TYR A 35 -7.56 5.20 -12.27
C TYR A 35 -6.74 3.92 -12.28
N PHE A 36 -6.10 3.62 -11.16
CA PHE A 36 -5.44 2.34 -10.93
C PHE A 36 -6.27 1.53 -9.93
N ALA A 37 -6.61 0.30 -10.31
CA ALA A 37 -7.53 -0.57 -9.59
C ALA A 37 -6.92 -1.95 -9.35
N LYS A 38 -7.05 -2.43 -8.11
CA LYS A 38 -6.57 -3.75 -7.69
C LYS A 38 -7.69 -4.54 -7.06
N LEU A 39 -7.68 -5.85 -7.29
CA LEU A 39 -8.53 -6.81 -6.61
C LEU A 39 -7.69 -7.94 -6.06
N GLY A 40 -7.76 -8.14 -4.74
CA GLY A 40 -7.01 -9.18 -4.06
C GLY A 40 -7.81 -10.47 -3.91
N ARG A 41 -7.18 -11.43 -3.25
CA ARG A 41 -7.84 -12.58 -2.65
C ARG A 41 -8.25 -12.23 -1.22
N THR A 42 -9.17 -12.99 -0.64
CA THR A 42 -9.62 -12.79 0.74
C THR A 42 -8.47 -12.82 1.76
N SER A 43 -7.38 -13.54 1.46
CA SER A 43 -6.14 -13.57 2.26
C SER A 43 -5.34 -12.26 2.26
N ASP A 44 -5.58 -11.38 1.28
CA ASP A 44 -4.71 -10.23 1.02
C ASP A 44 -5.21 -8.96 1.72
N LYS A 45 -6.27 -9.06 2.55
CA LYS A 45 -6.93 -7.92 3.19
C LYS A 45 -5.96 -7.01 3.94
N ASP A 46 -5.11 -7.60 4.77
CA ASP A 46 -4.15 -6.86 5.60
C ASP A 46 -3.13 -6.10 4.73
N GLN A 47 -2.70 -6.70 3.62
CA GLN A 47 -1.81 -6.05 2.66
C GLN A 47 -2.46 -4.83 1.99
N TYR A 48 -3.74 -4.94 1.63
CA TYR A 48 -4.48 -3.85 1.00
C TYR A 48 -4.73 -2.69 1.99
N VAL A 49 -5.02 -3.00 3.25
CA VAL A 49 -5.15 -1.99 4.32
C VAL A 49 -3.81 -1.29 4.54
N GLY A 50 -2.72 -2.05 4.70
CA GLY A 50 -1.39 -1.49 4.89
C GLY A 50 -0.94 -0.58 3.74
N GLU A 51 -1.20 -0.97 2.49
CA GLU A 51 -0.90 -0.14 1.31
C GLU A 51 -1.76 1.14 1.25
N ALA A 52 -3.05 1.04 1.56
CA ALA A 52 -3.95 2.18 1.59
C ALA A 52 -3.55 3.21 2.66
N GLU A 53 -3.30 2.76 3.89
CA GLU A 53 -2.84 3.62 4.98
C GLU A 53 -1.47 4.24 4.69
N SER A 54 -0.58 3.49 4.03
CA SER A 54 0.72 4.02 3.58
C SER A 54 0.55 5.16 2.56
N LEU A 55 -0.36 5.03 1.58
CA LEU A 55 -0.62 6.11 0.64
C LEU A 55 -1.26 7.34 1.30
N LYS A 56 -2.15 7.15 2.28
CA LYS A 56 -2.71 8.27 3.06
C LYS A 56 -1.60 9.03 3.80
N ALA A 57 -0.67 8.31 4.43
CA ALA A 57 0.45 8.91 5.13
C ALA A 57 1.41 9.65 4.17
N ILE A 58 1.71 9.08 3.00
CA ILE A 58 2.55 9.73 1.99
C ILE A 58 1.87 10.97 1.42
N GLU A 59 0.57 10.93 1.14
CA GLU A 59 -0.19 12.08 0.64
C GLU A 59 -0.24 13.20 1.69
N LEU A 60 -0.38 12.87 2.98
CA LEU A 60 -0.32 13.84 4.07
C LEU A 60 1.05 14.54 4.15
N ALA A 61 2.14 13.78 4.00
CA ALA A 61 3.50 14.29 4.14
C ALA A 61 4.02 15.01 2.88
N ALA A 62 3.69 14.50 1.69
CA ALA A 62 4.17 15.00 0.40
C ALA A 62 3.09 14.85 -0.69
N PRO A 63 2.06 15.74 -0.70
CA PRO A 63 0.92 15.63 -1.61
C PRO A 63 1.32 15.46 -3.08
N GLY A 64 0.74 14.48 -3.75
CA GLY A 64 0.99 14.17 -5.16
C GLY A 64 2.36 13.58 -5.48
N LEU A 65 3.19 13.25 -4.49
CA LEU A 65 4.44 12.50 -4.70
C LEU A 65 4.16 11.04 -5.08
N ALA A 66 3.16 10.42 -4.45
CA ALA A 66 2.65 9.10 -4.76
C ALA A 66 1.24 9.19 -5.39
N PRO A 67 0.69 8.09 -5.94
CA PRO A 67 -0.73 8.03 -6.30
C PRO A 67 -1.61 8.37 -5.10
N LYS A 68 -2.56 9.29 -5.28
CA LYS A 68 -3.56 9.55 -4.24
C LYS A 68 -4.53 8.38 -4.13
N LEU A 69 -4.72 7.85 -2.91
CA LEU A 69 -5.76 6.87 -2.64
C LEU A 69 -7.14 7.50 -2.87
N ILE A 70 -8.02 6.80 -3.59
CA ILE A 70 -9.41 7.22 -3.81
C ILE A 70 -10.30 6.42 -2.88
N ASP A 71 -10.21 5.10 -2.94
CA ASP A 71 -11.01 4.21 -2.09
C ASP A 71 -10.30 2.87 -1.87
N CYS A 72 -10.60 2.21 -0.74
CA CYS A 72 -10.18 0.85 -0.46
C CYS A 72 -11.19 0.19 0.47
N GLY A 73 -11.42 -1.10 0.28
CA GLY A 73 -12.37 -1.82 1.11
C GLY A 73 -12.43 -3.30 0.81
N THR A 74 -13.51 -3.91 1.26
CA THR A 74 -13.84 -5.32 0.99
C THR A 74 -15.18 -5.39 0.28
N ILE A 75 -15.28 -6.26 -0.73
CA ILE A 75 -16.54 -6.50 -1.44
C ILE A 75 -17.54 -7.18 -0.50
N ASP A 76 -18.74 -6.65 -0.43
CA ASP A 76 -19.87 -7.15 0.37
C ASP A 76 -21.00 -7.70 -0.53
N SER A 77 -22.16 -8.03 0.07
CA SER A 77 -23.33 -8.54 -0.64
C SER A 77 -23.90 -7.58 -1.68
N ASP A 78 -23.68 -6.28 -1.49
CA ASP A 78 -24.36 -5.22 -2.24
C ASP A 78 -23.48 -4.73 -3.40
N THR A 79 -22.16 -4.86 -3.23
CA THR A 79 -21.12 -4.44 -4.19
C THR A 79 -20.56 -5.59 -5.03
N LYS A 80 -20.90 -6.85 -4.72
CA LYS A 80 -20.40 -8.03 -5.45
C LYS A 80 -20.87 -8.11 -6.90
N GLU A 81 -19.96 -8.57 -7.77
CA GLU A 81 -20.32 -9.03 -9.12
C GLU A 81 -20.69 -10.52 -9.11
N ARG A 82 -19.93 -11.33 -8.36
CA ARG A 82 -20.18 -12.77 -8.12
C ARG A 82 -20.16 -13.07 -6.62
N ASP A 83 -20.85 -14.12 -6.19
CA ASP A 83 -20.83 -14.55 -4.79
C ASP A 83 -19.42 -14.86 -4.27
N SER A 84 -18.55 -15.38 -5.13
CA SER A 84 -17.15 -15.64 -4.80
C SER A 84 -16.31 -14.37 -4.61
N ASP A 85 -16.85 -13.19 -4.93
CA ASP A 85 -16.14 -11.93 -4.72
C ASP A 85 -16.30 -11.40 -3.29
N VAL A 86 -17.32 -11.84 -2.56
CA VAL A 86 -17.58 -11.39 -1.19
C VAL A 86 -16.36 -11.68 -0.32
N GLY A 87 -15.90 -10.67 0.41
CA GLY A 87 -14.72 -10.78 1.26
C GLY A 87 -13.40 -10.49 0.54
N ARG A 88 -13.35 -10.33 -0.78
CA ARG A 88 -12.12 -9.92 -1.47
C ARG A 88 -11.85 -8.43 -1.25
N PRO A 89 -10.60 -8.03 -0.98
CA PRO A 89 -10.26 -6.63 -0.87
C PRO A 89 -10.17 -5.98 -2.26
N TYR A 90 -10.52 -4.71 -2.33
CA TYR A 90 -10.34 -3.87 -3.50
C TYR A 90 -9.58 -2.60 -3.12
N PHE A 91 -8.97 -1.98 -4.12
CA PHE A 91 -8.21 -0.75 -3.97
C PHE A 91 -8.33 0.07 -5.24
N LEU A 92 -8.53 1.37 -5.09
CA LEU A 92 -8.66 2.34 -6.17
C LEU A 92 -7.82 3.58 -5.83
N SER A 93 -6.95 3.98 -6.76
CA SER A 93 -6.12 5.17 -6.62
C SER A 93 -6.10 5.98 -7.91
N GLU A 94 -5.53 7.19 -7.82
CA GLU A 94 -5.08 7.95 -8.96
C GLU A 94 -4.19 7.08 -9.87
N TYR A 95 -4.36 7.23 -11.18
CA TYR A 95 -3.43 6.66 -12.16
C TYR A 95 -2.30 7.64 -12.44
N LYS A 96 -1.04 7.20 -12.30
CA LYS A 96 0.13 7.99 -12.70
C LYS A 96 0.65 7.54 -14.06
N ASP A 97 0.83 8.50 -14.97
CA ASP A 97 1.57 8.27 -16.21
C ASP A 97 3.07 8.22 -15.92
N ILE A 98 3.58 7.02 -15.73
CA ILE A 98 4.99 6.81 -15.42
C ILE A 98 5.80 6.87 -16.71
N GLY A 99 6.77 7.79 -16.76
CA GLY A 99 7.76 7.90 -17.83
C GLY A 99 9.18 7.70 -17.33
N SER A 100 10.15 7.86 -18.23
CA SER A 100 11.58 7.78 -17.89
C SER A 100 12.01 8.88 -16.91
N LEU A 101 12.87 8.54 -15.96
CA LEU A 101 13.42 9.49 -15.00
C LEU A 101 14.52 10.34 -15.64
N SER A 102 14.22 11.61 -15.96
CA SER A 102 15.24 12.56 -16.43
C SER A 102 16.10 13.11 -15.29
N PRO A 103 17.32 13.63 -15.54
CA PRO A 103 18.13 14.26 -14.51
C PRO A 103 17.43 15.44 -13.80
N ALA A 104 16.61 16.20 -14.53
CA ALA A 104 15.84 17.29 -13.94
C ALA A 104 14.73 16.75 -13.01
N ALA A 105 14.00 15.71 -13.44
CA ALA A 105 12.98 15.06 -12.62
C ALA A 105 13.60 14.40 -11.38
N ALA A 106 14.78 13.78 -11.50
CA ALA A 106 15.51 13.21 -10.36
C ALA A 106 15.88 14.25 -9.31
N LYS A 107 16.31 15.46 -9.73
CA LYS A 107 16.58 16.57 -8.81
C LYS A 107 15.32 17.02 -8.08
N VAL A 108 14.19 17.11 -8.78
CA VAL A 108 12.89 17.42 -8.16
C VAL A 108 12.51 16.34 -7.16
N LEU A 109 12.56 15.06 -7.54
CA LEU A 109 12.26 13.93 -6.66
C LEU A 109 13.12 13.95 -5.40
N GLY A 110 14.44 14.09 -5.53
CA GLY A 110 15.35 14.15 -4.38
C GLY A 110 15.05 15.32 -3.44
N LYS A 111 14.74 16.50 -3.98
CA LYS A 111 14.33 17.65 -3.18
C LYS A 111 13.02 17.36 -2.41
N ARG A 112 12.01 16.80 -3.08
CA ARG A 112 10.72 16.50 -2.44
C ARG A 112 10.85 15.42 -1.37
N LEU A 113 11.62 14.37 -1.61
CA LEU A 113 11.91 13.35 -0.60
C LEU A 113 12.57 13.95 0.64
N ALA A 114 13.55 14.83 0.46
CA ALA A 114 14.27 15.42 1.59
C ALA A 114 13.48 16.50 2.34
N THR A 115 12.73 17.34 1.63
CA THR A 115 12.11 18.55 2.21
C THR A 115 10.61 18.42 2.51
N GLU A 116 9.96 17.38 1.99
CA GLU A 116 8.55 17.09 2.24
C GLU A 116 8.44 15.75 2.99
N LEU A 117 8.69 14.62 2.29
CA LEU A 117 8.39 13.29 2.83
C LEU A 117 9.20 12.93 4.09
N HIS A 118 10.54 13.01 4.03
CA HIS A 118 11.40 12.68 5.17
C HIS A 118 11.51 13.81 6.20
N ALA A 119 11.12 15.03 5.85
CA ALA A 119 11.07 16.15 6.78
C ALA A 119 9.83 16.10 7.69
N TYR A 120 8.77 15.43 7.24
CA TYR A 120 7.56 15.21 8.02
C TYR A 120 7.86 14.38 9.28
N LYS A 121 7.35 14.83 10.42
CA LYS A 121 7.48 14.13 11.70
C LYS A 121 6.15 13.54 12.12
N SER A 122 6.12 12.23 12.32
CA SER A 122 4.97 11.54 12.92
C SER A 122 4.75 12.04 14.35
N PRO A 123 3.50 12.26 14.78
CA PRO A 123 3.19 12.57 16.18
C PRO A 123 3.33 11.35 17.12
N GLU A 124 3.34 10.13 16.57
CA GLU A 124 3.27 8.87 17.34
C GLU A 124 4.65 8.22 17.60
N GLY A 125 5.73 8.78 17.06
CA GLY A 125 7.09 8.20 17.14
C GLY A 125 7.45 7.33 15.93
N PHE A 126 8.26 6.30 16.16
CA PHE A 126 8.74 5.40 15.10
C PHE A 126 7.78 4.24 14.87
N GLY A 127 7.59 3.84 13.61
CA GLY A 127 6.78 2.69 13.21
C GLY A 127 5.52 3.08 12.46
N PHE A 128 4.43 2.31 12.64
CA PHE A 128 3.17 2.50 11.92
C PHE A 128 2.01 1.83 12.66
N HIS A 129 0.80 2.38 12.52
CA HIS A 129 -0.38 1.95 13.26
C HIS A 129 -1.02 0.65 12.74
N VAL A 130 -0.70 0.25 11.50
CA VAL A 130 -1.14 -1.02 10.90
C VAL A 130 0.05 -1.82 10.39
N PRO A 131 -0.10 -3.15 10.25
CA PRO A 131 0.86 -3.98 9.54
C PRO A 131 1.07 -3.47 8.11
N THR A 132 2.32 -3.51 7.65
CA THR A 132 2.70 -3.22 6.25
C THR A 132 3.39 -4.41 5.63
N TYR A 133 3.69 -4.34 4.34
CA TYR A 133 4.27 -5.46 3.60
C TYR A 133 5.45 -5.01 2.76
N CYS A 134 6.58 -5.70 2.90
CA CYS A 134 7.71 -5.60 1.98
C CYS A 134 7.66 -6.80 1.03
N GLY A 135 6.99 -6.63 -0.11
CA GLY A 135 6.63 -7.75 -0.98
C GLY A 135 5.59 -8.65 -0.31
N VAL A 136 5.92 -9.94 -0.12
CA VAL A 136 5.03 -10.90 0.58
C VAL A 136 5.30 -10.96 2.09
N THR A 137 6.35 -10.28 2.57
CA THR A 137 6.75 -10.33 3.98
C THR A 137 5.96 -9.30 4.78
N ARG A 138 5.10 -9.81 5.67
CA ARG A 138 4.36 -8.98 6.63
C ARG A 138 5.32 -8.37 7.67
N GLN A 139 5.23 -7.07 7.84
CA GLN A 139 5.85 -6.29 8.91
C GLN A 139 4.75 -5.94 9.91
N ASP A 140 4.87 -6.42 11.14
CA ASP A 140 3.78 -6.34 12.12
C ASP A 140 3.53 -4.90 12.57
N ASN A 141 4.57 -4.06 12.55
CA ASN A 141 4.59 -2.67 12.98
C ASN A 141 4.02 -2.46 14.40
N GLY A 142 3.92 -1.20 14.79
CA GLY A 142 3.65 -0.72 16.14
C GLY A 142 4.23 0.68 16.27
N TRP A 143 4.02 1.31 17.44
CA TRP A 143 4.64 2.59 17.76
C TRP A 143 5.72 2.39 18.82
N TYR A 144 6.86 3.03 18.59
CA TYR A 144 8.05 2.92 19.43
C TYR A 144 8.61 4.31 19.70
N GLU A 145 9.09 4.53 20.92
CA GLU A 145 9.64 5.82 21.34
C GLU A 145 10.99 6.08 20.69
N THR A 146 11.80 5.04 20.50
CA THR A 146 13.14 5.15 19.94
C THR A 146 13.32 4.36 18.64
N TRP A 147 14.24 4.85 17.80
CA TRP A 147 14.59 4.16 16.57
C TRP A 147 15.17 2.75 16.79
N PRO A 148 16.09 2.51 17.76
CA PRO A 148 16.60 1.17 18.03
C PRO A 148 15.51 0.16 18.38
N GLU A 149 14.52 0.55 19.20
CA GLU A 149 13.39 -0.33 19.55
C GLU A 149 12.55 -0.69 18.31
N CYS A 150 12.20 0.31 17.49
CA CYS A 150 11.46 0.09 16.25
C CYS A 150 12.22 -0.84 15.30
N PHE A 151 13.53 -0.59 15.12
CA PHE A 151 14.35 -1.36 14.19
C PHE A 151 14.57 -2.79 14.70
N ASP A 152 14.80 -2.98 16.00
CA ASP A 152 14.89 -4.30 16.62
C ASP A 152 13.60 -5.10 16.43
N ALA A 153 12.43 -4.47 16.62
CA ALA A 153 11.14 -5.13 16.40
C ALA A 153 10.94 -5.57 14.95
N LEU A 154 11.34 -4.77 13.96
CA LEU A 154 11.27 -5.14 12.54
C LEU A 154 12.17 -6.34 12.22
N VAL A 155 13.41 -6.33 12.72
CA VAL A 155 14.37 -7.42 12.51
C VAL A 155 13.93 -8.69 13.26
N GLY A 156 13.48 -8.54 14.50
CA GLY A 156 12.97 -9.63 15.32
C GLY A 156 11.74 -10.30 14.70
N GLY A 157 10.77 -9.51 14.24
CA GLY A 157 9.60 -10.03 13.56
C GLY A 157 9.91 -10.78 12.26
N LEU A 158 11.00 -10.42 11.56
CA LEU A 158 11.49 -11.20 10.42
C LEU A 158 12.14 -12.52 10.87
N ALA A 159 12.97 -12.48 11.91
CA ALA A 159 13.63 -13.67 12.46
C ALA A 159 12.61 -14.71 12.93
N ASP A 160 11.54 -14.29 13.62
CA ASP A 160 10.51 -15.19 14.11
C ASP A 160 9.78 -15.91 12.97
N LYS A 161 9.50 -15.18 11.87
CA LYS A 161 8.90 -15.76 10.65
C LYS A 161 9.83 -16.77 9.98
N LEU A 162 11.13 -16.47 9.89
CA LEU A 162 12.13 -17.40 9.34
C LEU A 162 12.28 -18.65 10.20
N LYS A 163 12.28 -18.51 11.53
CA LYS A 163 12.29 -19.65 12.48
C LYS A 163 11.05 -20.52 12.31
N ALA A 164 9.87 -19.91 12.21
CA ALA A 164 8.61 -20.64 12.01
C ALA A 164 8.57 -21.38 10.66
N GLN A 165 9.18 -20.81 9.62
CA GLN A 165 9.29 -21.45 8.31
C GLN A 165 10.29 -22.62 8.31
N GLY A 166 11.35 -22.54 9.11
CA GLY A 166 12.40 -23.56 9.21
C GLY A 166 13.40 -23.54 8.04
N GLY A 167 14.57 -24.16 8.23
CA GLY A 167 15.63 -24.23 7.21
C GLY A 167 16.52 -22.99 7.11
N TYR A 168 16.43 -22.07 8.08
CA TYR A 168 17.18 -20.82 8.15
C TYR A 168 17.95 -20.66 9.47
N GLU A 169 18.30 -21.76 10.13
CA GLU A 169 18.85 -21.76 11.49
C GLU A 169 20.17 -20.96 11.59
N GLY A 170 21.04 -21.10 10.58
CA GLY A 170 22.29 -20.34 10.51
C GLY A 170 22.06 -18.83 10.42
N LEU A 171 21.09 -18.40 9.60
CA LEU A 171 20.72 -17.00 9.45
C LEU A 171 20.05 -16.46 10.72
N CYS A 172 19.18 -17.24 11.35
CA CYS A 172 18.52 -16.84 12.61
C CYS A 172 19.54 -16.60 13.72
N LYS A 173 20.56 -17.45 13.85
CA LYS A 173 21.67 -17.24 14.81
C LYS A 173 22.47 -15.97 14.51
N GLN A 174 22.71 -15.65 13.23
CA GLN A 174 23.37 -14.41 12.84
C GLN A 174 22.53 -13.18 13.20
N ILE A 175 21.21 -13.25 12.99
CA ILE A 175 20.30 -12.17 13.35
C ILE A 175 20.32 -11.94 14.86
N GLU A 176 20.21 -12.99 15.67
CA GLU A 176 20.31 -12.90 17.14
C GLU A 176 21.61 -12.23 17.57
N SER A 177 22.75 -12.65 17.01
CA SER A 177 24.05 -12.05 17.33
C SER A 177 24.14 -10.56 16.97
N VAL A 178 23.41 -10.10 15.95
CA VAL A 178 23.37 -8.68 15.57
C VAL A 178 22.46 -7.88 16.51
N ARG A 179 21.35 -8.47 16.98
CA ARG A 179 20.38 -7.83 17.88
C ARG A 179 20.92 -7.66 19.30
N ASP A 180 21.87 -8.49 19.72
CA ASP A 180 22.53 -8.40 21.04
C ASP A 180 23.61 -7.29 21.13
N ARG A 181 23.85 -6.53 20.05
CA ARG A 181 24.90 -5.48 19.96
C ARG A 181 24.34 -4.08 20.13
#